data_AF-A0A2V2GQ36-F1
#
_entry.id   AF-A0A2V2GQ36-F1
#
_cell.length_a   1.000
_cell.length_b   1.000
_cell.length_c   1.000
_cell.angle_alpha   90.00
_cell.angle_beta   90.00
_cell.angle_gamma   90.00
#
_symmetry.space_group_name_H-M   'P 1'
#
loop_
_entity.id
_entity.type
_entity.pdbx_description
1 polymer ?
#
loop_
_entity_poly.entity_id
_entity_poly.type
_entity_poly.pdbx_seq_one_letter_code
_entity_poly.pdbx_strand_id
1 'polypeptide(L)'
;MGKKNNAPAEVETVTVTMSRPVAEAVQAACEMYLRLHMGQFYDLAEDLCMAKHYADMGAKRFENAEDEKEDFYRALENRNMMQDDMDRAYQMFACHPLIEDGMCIPYRAETVWLGIRHALAWHDKPEGDWTNVRFDPPLNRSDQPQPVVKLNEKQEAGNETKRRNVHL
;
A
#
# COMPACT_ATOMS: atom_id res chain seq x y z
N MET A 1 26.63 -9.34 44.39
CA MET A 1 25.95 -9.87 43.19
C MET A 1 25.16 -8.74 42.55
N GLY A 2 25.65 -8.17 41.45
CA GLY A 2 24.98 -7.06 40.76
C GLY A 2 23.75 -7.55 40.01
N LYS A 3 22.60 -6.91 40.24
CA LYS A 3 21.39 -7.14 39.44
C LYS A 3 21.72 -6.85 37.97
N LYS A 4 21.62 -7.86 37.10
CA LYS A 4 21.60 -7.65 35.66
C LYS A 4 20.33 -6.86 35.34
N ASN A 5 20.48 -5.60 34.92
CA ASN A 5 19.38 -4.85 34.33
C ASN A 5 19.02 -5.57 33.02
N ASN A 6 17.88 -6.27 33.02
CA ASN A 6 17.34 -6.97 31.84
C ASN A 6 16.59 -6.02 30.90
N ALA A 7 17.02 -4.75 30.78
CA ALA A 7 16.41 -3.85 29.82
C ALA A 7 16.83 -4.31 28.40
N PRO A 8 15.88 -4.49 27.46
CA PRO A 8 16.23 -4.81 26.08
C PRO A 8 17.09 -3.69 25.47
N ALA A 9 18.02 -4.07 24.61
CA ALA A 9 18.88 -3.12 23.91
C ALA A 9 18.04 -2.18 23.03
N GLU A 10 18.48 -0.93 22.91
CA GLU A 10 17.86 0.06 22.03
C GLU A 10 18.03 -0.37 20.57
N VAL A 11 16.93 -0.35 19.82
CA VAL A 11 16.92 -0.71 18.39
C VAL A 11 16.82 0.58 17.59
N GLU A 12 17.90 0.93 16.90
CA GLU A 12 17.96 2.14 16.06
C GLU A 12 17.30 1.93 14.69
N THR A 13 17.48 0.75 14.06
CA THR A 13 16.96 0.45 12.73
C THR A 13 16.42 -0.98 12.62
N VAL A 14 15.44 -1.19 11.74
CA VAL A 14 14.82 -2.49 11.45
C VAL A 14 14.88 -2.75 9.94
N THR A 15 15.32 -3.95 9.54
CA THR A 15 15.29 -4.39 8.14
C THR A 15 14.22 -5.46 7.95
N VAL A 16 13.31 -5.23 7.00
CA VAL A 16 12.25 -6.18 6.64
C VAL A 16 12.46 -6.65 5.21
N THR A 17 12.44 -7.97 5.00
CA THR A 17 12.45 -8.56 3.66
C THR A 17 11.07 -9.13 3.35
N MET A 18 10.57 -8.84 2.16
CA MET A 18 9.26 -9.28 1.70
C MET A 18 9.30 -9.61 0.21
N SER A 19 8.39 -10.47 -0.23
CA SER A 19 8.18 -10.70 -1.66
C SER A 19 7.49 -9.48 -2.29
N ARG A 20 7.59 -9.33 -3.61
CA ARG A 20 6.91 -8.24 -4.33
C ARG A 20 5.40 -8.17 -4.05
N PRO A 21 4.62 -9.28 -4.09
CA PRO A 21 3.20 -9.22 -3.76
C PRO A 21 2.91 -8.78 -2.32
N VAL A 22 3.78 -9.16 -1.37
CA VAL A 22 3.63 -8.70 0.02
C VAL A 22 3.97 -7.21 0.14
N ALA A 23 4.97 -6.72 -0.59
CA ALA A 23 5.30 -5.29 -0.64
C ALA A 23 4.14 -4.47 -1.23
N GLU A 24 3.49 -4.95 -2.29
CA GLU A 24 2.31 -4.32 -2.88
C GLU A 24 1.14 -4.28 -1.88
N ALA A 25 0.92 -5.36 -1.13
CA ALA A 25 -0.09 -5.42 -0.08
C ALA A 25 0.21 -4.46 1.09
N VAL A 26 1.47 -4.38 1.53
CA VAL A 26 1.92 -3.43 2.56
C VAL A 26 1.75 -1.99 2.07
N GLN A 27 2.13 -1.72 0.82
CA GLN A 27 1.92 -0.42 0.19
C GLN A 27 0.45 -0.01 0.24
N ALA A 28 -0.48 -0.88 -0.19
CA ALA A 28 -1.91 -0.62 -0.16
C ALA A 28 -2.44 -0.41 1.28
N ALA A 29 -1.98 -1.23 2.23
CA ALA A 29 -2.39 -1.10 3.63
C ALA A 29 -1.94 0.23 4.25
N CYS A 30 -0.70 0.65 3.99
CA CYS A 30 -0.18 1.94 4.44
C CYS A 30 -0.95 3.13 3.83
N GLU A 31 -1.31 3.03 2.54
CA GLU A 31 -2.16 4.03 1.88
C GLU A 31 -3.55 4.12 2.53
N MET A 32 -4.20 2.98 2.77
CA MET A 32 -5.52 2.95 3.38
C MET A 32 -5.50 3.48 4.81
N TYR A 33 -4.48 3.13 5.59
CA TYR A 33 -4.30 3.68 6.93
C TYR A 33 -4.22 5.21 6.91
N LEU A 34 -3.41 5.79 6.02
CA LEU A 34 -3.31 7.23 5.84
C LEU A 34 -4.66 7.85 5.43
N ARG A 35 -5.36 7.26 4.45
CA ARG A 35 -6.63 7.75 3.91
C ARG A 35 -7.75 7.75 4.95
N LEU A 36 -7.84 6.71 5.77
CA LEU A 36 -8.79 6.64 6.90
C LEU A 36 -8.60 7.82 7.86
N HIS A 37 -7.35 8.18 8.16
CA HIS A 37 -7.02 9.32 9.02
C HIS A 37 -7.26 10.69 8.35
N MET A 38 -7.42 10.74 7.04
CA MET A 38 -7.72 11.96 6.28
C MET A 38 -9.20 12.08 5.88
N GLY A 39 -10.05 11.12 6.29
CA GLY A 39 -11.45 11.09 5.88
C GLY A 39 -11.67 10.75 4.39
N GLN A 40 -10.69 10.12 3.75
CA GLN A 40 -10.74 9.79 2.32
C GLN A 40 -11.25 8.36 2.10
N PHE A 41 -12.57 8.19 2.10
CA PHE A 41 -13.20 6.87 2.10
C PHE A 41 -13.56 6.31 0.73
N TYR A 42 -13.47 7.12 -0.33
CA TYR A 42 -13.95 6.77 -1.67
C TYR A 42 -13.40 5.44 -2.16
N ASP A 43 -12.07 5.30 -2.14
CA ASP A 43 -11.38 4.10 -2.64
C ASP A 43 -11.65 2.88 -1.75
N LEU A 44 -11.76 3.05 -0.43
CA LEU A 44 -12.10 1.95 0.48
C LEU A 44 -13.50 1.38 0.20
N ALA A 45 -14.48 2.27 0.02
CA ALA A 45 -15.84 1.86 -0.29
C ALA A 45 -15.94 1.21 -1.68
N GLU A 46 -15.23 1.75 -2.67
CA GLU A 46 -15.13 1.13 -4.00
C GLU A 46 -14.51 -0.27 -3.91
N ASP A 47 -13.36 -0.42 -3.25
CA ASP A 47 -12.66 -1.70 -3.11
C ASP A 47 -13.54 -2.75 -2.42
N LEU A 48 -14.24 -2.39 -1.34
CA LEU A 48 -15.06 -3.34 -0.58
C LEU A 48 -16.38 -3.69 -1.28
N CYS A 49 -17.10 -2.69 -1.80
CA CYS A 49 -18.44 -2.90 -2.35
C CYS A 49 -18.41 -3.45 -3.77
N MET A 50 -17.36 -3.12 -4.55
CA MET A 50 -17.25 -3.56 -5.94
C MET A 50 -16.44 -4.87 -6.09
N ALA A 51 -15.67 -5.28 -5.08
CA ALA A 51 -14.81 -6.47 -5.17
C ALA A 51 -15.53 -7.73 -5.64
N LYS A 52 -16.71 -8.03 -5.08
CA LYS A 52 -17.49 -9.20 -5.49
C LYS A 52 -17.91 -9.09 -6.96
N HIS A 53 -18.45 -7.94 -7.36
CA HIS A 53 -18.89 -7.71 -8.72
C HIS A 53 -17.74 -7.93 -9.72
N TYR A 54 -16.59 -7.31 -9.47
CA TYR A 54 -15.41 -7.48 -10.32
C TYR A 54 -14.87 -8.91 -10.32
N ALA A 55 -14.91 -9.62 -9.19
CA ALA A 55 -14.52 -11.02 -9.12
C ALA A 55 -15.45 -11.93 -9.94
N ASP A 56 -16.76 -11.69 -9.87
CA ASP A 56 -17.76 -12.46 -10.63
C ASP A 56 -17.70 -12.16 -12.13
N MET A 57 -17.43 -10.90 -12.50
CA MET A 57 -17.10 -10.47 -13.86
C MET A 57 -15.90 -11.22 -14.41
N GLY A 58 -14.77 -11.18 -13.69
CA GLY A 58 -13.54 -11.87 -14.09
C GLY A 58 -13.70 -13.38 -14.20
N ALA A 59 -14.55 -13.97 -13.34
CA ALA A 59 -14.86 -15.40 -13.33
C ALA A 59 -15.99 -15.80 -14.29
N LYS A 60 -16.60 -14.84 -15.02
CA LYS A 60 -17.73 -15.07 -15.95
C LYS A 60 -18.90 -15.80 -15.29
N ARG A 61 -19.30 -15.36 -14.10
CA ARG A 61 -20.36 -16.00 -13.30
C ARG A 61 -21.78 -15.54 -13.63
N PHE A 62 -21.95 -14.47 -14.40
CA PHE A 62 -23.27 -13.99 -14.81
C PHE A 62 -23.81 -14.82 -15.97
N GLU A 63 -25.09 -15.17 -15.91
CA GLU A 63 -25.74 -15.95 -16.96
C GLU A 63 -26.06 -15.08 -18.18
N ASN A 64 -26.42 -13.82 -17.93
CA ASN A 64 -26.75 -12.85 -18.95
C ASN A 64 -26.35 -11.41 -18.55
N ALA A 65 -26.46 -10.48 -19.50
CA ALA A 65 -26.06 -9.09 -19.32
C ALA A 65 -26.94 -8.29 -18.33
N GLU A 66 -28.21 -8.68 -18.14
CA GLU A 66 -29.07 -8.00 -17.18
C GLU A 66 -28.76 -8.42 -15.75
N ASP A 67 -28.40 -9.68 -15.50
CA ASP A 67 -27.93 -10.15 -14.18
C ASP A 67 -26.65 -9.40 -13.76
N GLU A 68 -25.71 -9.25 -14.70
CA GLU A 68 -24.47 -8.50 -14.50
C GLU A 68 -24.75 -7.04 -14.15
N LYS A 69 -25.66 -6.41 -14.89
CA LYS A 69 -26.05 -5.02 -14.70
C LYS A 69 -26.78 -4.81 -13.37
N GLU A 70 -27.66 -5.72 -12.96
CA GLU A 70 -28.34 -5.66 -11.67
C GLU A 70 -27.35 -5.78 -10.51
N ASP A 71 -26.41 -6.74 -10.58
CA ASP A 71 -25.35 -6.87 -9.57
C ASP A 71 -24.45 -5.63 -9.52
N PHE A 72 -24.10 -5.05 -10.68
CA PHE A 72 -23.36 -3.80 -10.77
C PHE A 72 -24.09 -2.63 -10.08
N TYR A 73 -25.37 -2.41 -10.40
CA TYR A 73 -26.13 -1.31 -9.78
C TYR A 73 -26.31 -1.51 -8.28
N ARG A 74 -26.51 -2.75 -7.82
CA ARG A 74 -26.55 -3.06 -6.39
C ARG A 74 -25.21 -2.78 -5.70
N ALA A 75 -24.09 -3.15 -6.32
CA ALA A 75 -22.76 -2.86 -5.80
C ALA A 75 -22.50 -1.34 -5.74
N LEU A 76 -22.92 -0.60 -6.77
CA LEU A 76 -22.83 0.85 -6.83
C LEU A 76 -23.67 1.55 -5.76
N GLU A 77 -24.90 1.08 -5.53
CA GLU A 77 -25.78 1.59 -4.48
C GLU A 77 -25.15 1.36 -3.10
N ASN A 78 -24.68 0.13 -2.83
CA ASN A 78 -23.96 -0.19 -1.58
C ASN A 78 -22.74 0.68 -1.37
N ARG A 79 -21.95 0.90 -2.43
CA ARG A 79 -20.77 1.75 -2.40
C ARG A 79 -21.13 3.20 -2.05
N ASN A 80 -22.15 3.77 -2.67
CA ASN A 80 -22.57 5.14 -2.41
C ASN A 80 -23.10 5.30 -0.99
N MET A 81 -23.93 4.37 -0.52
CA MET A 81 -24.41 4.37 0.88
C MET A 81 -23.24 4.29 1.88
N MET A 82 -22.28 3.40 1.63
CA MET A 82 -21.11 3.26 2.49
C MET A 82 -20.25 4.52 2.51
N GLN A 83 -20.06 5.19 1.37
CA GLN A 83 -19.34 6.47 1.31
C GLN A 83 -20.06 7.54 2.14
N ASP A 84 -21.37 7.70 1.95
CA ASP A 84 -22.16 8.71 2.66
C ASP A 84 -22.17 8.46 4.19
N ASP A 85 -22.31 7.21 4.60
CA ASP A 85 -22.34 6.85 6.02
C ASP A 85 -20.97 6.97 6.68
N MET A 86 -19.89 6.59 5.99
CA MET A 86 -18.53 6.77 6.52
C MET A 86 -18.15 8.24 6.62
N ASP A 87 -18.47 9.06 5.60
CA ASP A 87 -18.21 10.50 5.67
C ASP A 87 -19.00 11.13 6.83
N ARG A 88 -20.29 10.83 6.94
CA ARG A 88 -21.14 11.31 8.05
C ARG A 88 -20.57 10.90 9.41
N ALA A 89 -20.18 9.64 9.57
CA ALA A 89 -19.62 9.13 10.82
C ALA A 89 -18.28 9.82 11.13
N TYR A 90 -17.42 10.01 10.13
CA TYR A 90 -16.15 10.69 10.30
C TYR A 90 -16.35 12.15 10.72
N GLN A 91 -17.23 12.89 10.06
CA GLN A 91 -17.54 14.29 10.43
C GLN A 91 -18.09 14.40 11.87
N MET A 92 -18.83 13.39 12.33
CA MET A 92 -19.45 13.42 13.67
C MET A 92 -18.51 12.98 14.79
N PHE A 93 -17.65 11.99 14.53
CA PHE A 93 -16.88 11.31 15.57
C PHE A 93 -15.38 11.52 15.47
N ALA A 94 -14.84 11.78 14.28
CA ALA A 94 -13.41 11.99 14.15
C ALA A 94 -13.06 13.32 14.82
N CYS A 95 -12.06 13.27 15.70
CA CYS A 95 -11.42 14.49 16.14
C CYS A 95 -10.68 15.06 14.93
N HIS A 96 -11.23 16.12 14.32
CA HIS A 96 -10.62 16.73 13.15
C HIS A 96 -9.15 17.03 13.49
N PRO A 97 -8.16 16.50 12.73
CA PRO A 97 -6.76 16.65 13.03
C PRO A 97 -6.32 18.07 12.65
N LEU A 98 -6.78 19.07 13.39
CA LEU A 98 -6.16 20.38 13.48
C LEU A 98 -4.91 20.35 14.37
N ILE A 99 -4.51 19.17 14.85
CA ILE A 99 -3.38 18.97 15.74
C ILE A 99 -2.38 18.07 15.02
N GLU A 100 -1.23 18.63 14.67
CA GLU A 100 -0.11 17.96 13.98
C GLU A 100 0.23 16.58 14.60
N ASP A 101 0.03 16.42 15.91
CA ASP A 101 0.22 15.17 16.65
C ASP A 101 -0.61 14.00 16.11
N GLY A 102 -1.84 14.25 15.64
CA GLY A 102 -2.75 13.22 15.14
C GLY A 102 -2.30 12.59 13.81
N MET A 103 -1.48 13.32 13.04
CA MET A 103 -1.00 12.89 11.72
C MET A 103 0.42 12.32 11.74
N CYS A 104 1.13 12.43 12.87
CA CYS A 104 2.49 11.91 13.01
C CYS A 104 2.59 10.42 12.63
N ILE A 105 1.72 9.57 13.19
CA ILE A 105 1.73 8.12 12.89
C ILE A 105 1.27 7.85 11.44
N PRO A 106 0.16 8.41 10.94
CA PRO A 106 -0.21 8.31 9.52
C PRO A 106 0.90 8.72 8.56
N TYR A 107 1.63 9.79 8.82
CA TYR A 107 2.75 10.21 7.96
C TYR A 107 3.93 9.23 8.00
N ARG A 108 4.17 8.53 9.12
CA ARG A 108 5.16 7.43 9.12
C ARG A 108 4.71 6.25 8.23
N ALA A 109 3.41 5.96 8.16
CA ALA A 109 2.90 4.97 7.20
C ALA A 109 3.00 5.49 5.76
N GLU A 110 2.77 6.78 5.53
CA GLU A 110 2.94 7.42 4.23
C GLU A 110 4.36 7.24 3.68
N THR A 111 5.40 7.40 4.51
CA THR A 111 6.78 7.23 4.02
C THR A 111 7.05 5.82 3.55
N VAL A 112 6.47 4.79 4.20
CA VAL A 112 6.52 3.40 3.72
C VAL A 112 5.80 3.26 2.38
N TRP A 113 4.57 3.77 2.29
CA TRP A 113 3.78 3.75 1.05
C TRP A 113 4.52 4.43 -0.12
N LEU A 114 5.04 5.65 0.08
CA LEU A 114 5.80 6.40 -0.93
C LEU A 114 7.10 5.70 -1.31
N GLY A 115 7.83 5.16 -0.32
CA GLY A 115 9.09 4.48 -0.55
C GLY A 115 8.94 3.24 -1.43
N ILE A 116 7.96 2.38 -1.11
CA ILE A 116 7.70 1.16 -1.89
C ILE A 116 7.20 1.54 -3.29
N ARG A 117 6.23 2.46 -3.39
CA ARG A 117 5.64 2.86 -4.67
C ARG A 117 6.67 3.44 -5.63
N HIS A 118 7.53 4.32 -5.13
CA HIS A 118 8.59 4.94 -5.94
C HIS A 118 9.61 3.93 -6.43
N ALA A 119 10.07 3.03 -5.54
CA ALA A 119 11.02 1.98 -5.93
C ALA A 119 10.42 1.05 -6.99
N LEU A 120 9.17 0.61 -6.81
CA LEU A 120 8.50 -0.26 -7.77
C LEU A 120 8.23 0.43 -9.11
N ALA A 121 7.87 1.72 -9.13
CA ALA A 121 7.65 2.46 -10.37
C ALA A 121 8.91 2.52 -11.24
N TRP A 122 10.05 2.87 -10.65
CA TRP A 122 11.34 2.89 -11.36
C TRP A 122 11.83 1.50 -11.77
N HIS A 123 11.50 0.46 -11.01
CA HIS A 123 11.80 -0.91 -11.40
C HIS A 123 10.96 -1.36 -12.60
N ASP A 124 9.66 -1.10 -12.56
CA ASP A 124 8.73 -1.58 -13.59
C ASP A 124 8.87 -0.80 -14.91
N LYS A 125 9.28 0.47 -14.83
CA LYS A 125 9.50 1.34 -15.99
C LYS A 125 10.78 2.18 -15.83
N PRO A 126 11.97 1.61 -16.08
CA PRO A 126 13.25 2.29 -15.86
C PRO A 126 13.46 3.56 -16.69
N GLU A 127 12.78 3.70 -17.83
CA GLU A 127 12.79 4.91 -18.65
C GLU A 127 12.00 6.08 -18.03
N GLY A 128 11.23 5.82 -16.98
CA GLY A 128 10.45 6.81 -16.26
C GLY A 128 9.13 7.19 -16.93
N ASP A 129 8.36 8.01 -16.21
CA ASP A 129 7.14 8.63 -16.71
C ASP A 129 6.92 10.00 -16.09
N TRP A 130 7.23 11.05 -16.85
CA TRP A 130 7.13 12.43 -16.38
C TRP A 130 5.70 12.88 -16.08
N THR A 131 4.69 12.14 -16.56
CA THR A 131 3.28 12.42 -16.28
C THR A 131 2.78 11.73 -15.02
N ASN A 132 3.62 10.93 -14.36
CA ASN A 132 3.24 10.08 -13.26
C ASN A 132 4.04 10.39 -11.99
N VAL A 133 3.35 10.91 -10.99
CA VAL A 133 3.91 11.31 -9.69
C VAL A 133 4.59 10.16 -8.91
N ARG A 134 4.39 8.90 -9.33
CA ARG A 134 5.08 7.75 -8.73
C ARG A 134 6.59 7.76 -8.97
N PHE A 135 7.07 8.47 -9.99
CA PHE A 135 8.50 8.60 -10.30
C PHE A 135 9.19 9.76 -9.56
N ASP A 136 8.40 10.65 -8.95
CA ASP A 136 8.94 11.78 -8.20
C ASP A 136 9.55 11.30 -6.88
N PRO A 137 10.63 11.95 -6.40
CA PRO A 137 11.21 11.66 -5.10
C PRO A 137 10.16 11.70 -3.97
N PRO A 138 10.11 10.68 -3.09
CA PRO A 138 9.17 10.65 -1.97
C PRO A 138 9.24 11.89 -1.08
N LEU A 139 8.10 12.56 -0.89
CA LEU A 139 7.96 13.65 0.08
C LEU A 139 7.88 13.08 1.51
N ASN A 140 8.82 13.45 2.38
CA ASN A 140 8.79 13.03 3.77
C ASN A 140 8.10 14.08 4.65
N ARG A 141 6.85 13.80 5.04
CA ARG A 141 6.07 14.61 6.00
C ARG A 141 6.14 14.08 7.44
N SER A 142 6.83 12.97 7.66
CA SER A 142 6.93 12.33 8.96
C SER A 142 8.05 12.94 9.80
N ASP A 143 8.00 12.66 11.10
CA ASP A 143 9.06 12.97 12.06
C ASP A 143 10.20 11.94 12.05
N GLN A 144 10.18 10.98 11.13
CA GLN A 144 11.16 9.91 10.98
C GLN A 144 11.87 10.02 9.61
N PRO A 145 13.08 9.46 9.46
CA PRO A 145 13.73 9.41 8.15
C PRO A 145 12.93 8.57 7.15
N GLN A 146 13.03 8.92 5.86
CA GLN A 146 12.43 8.16 4.77
C GLN A 146 13.04 6.74 4.73
N PRO A 147 12.22 5.67 4.65
CA PRO A 147 12.73 4.32 4.57
C PRO A 147 13.47 4.07 3.26
N VAL A 148 14.53 3.25 3.34
CA VAL A 148 15.30 2.81 2.17
C VAL A 148 14.69 1.51 1.64
N VAL A 149 14.20 1.53 0.40
CA VAL A 149 13.71 0.34 -0.29
C VAL A 149 14.78 -0.21 -1.23
N LYS A 150 15.20 -1.46 -1.00
CA LYS A 150 16.14 -2.18 -1.84
C LYS A 150 15.40 -3.32 -2.54
N LEU A 151 15.43 -3.30 -3.87
CA LEU A 151 14.84 -4.36 -4.69
C LEU A 151 15.91 -5.39 -5.02
N ASN A 152 15.63 -6.66 -4.73
CA ASN A 152 16.50 -7.77 -5.08
C ASN A 152 15.81 -8.57 -6.18
N GLU A 153 16.45 -8.64 -7.35
CA GLU A 153 15.93 -9.41 -8.47
C GLU A 153 15.96 -10.91 -8.17
N LYS A 154 14.98 -11.62 -8.75
CA LYS A 154 14.95 -13.07 -8.67
C LYS A 154 16.17 -13.62 -9.42
N GLN A 155 17.08 -14.27 -8.70
CA GLN A 155 18.18 -14.97 -9.36
C GLN A 155 17.59 -16.14 -10.17
N GLU A 156 17.75 -16.11 -11.49
CA GLU A 156 17.48 -17.28 -12.32
C GLU A 156 18.43 -18.40 -11.92
N ALA A 157 17.88 -19.57 -11.58
CA ALA A 157 18.63 -20.80 -11.37
C ALA A 157 19.26 -21.24 -12.72
N GLY A 158 20.36 -20.59 -13.13
CA GLY A 158 20.99 -20.85 -14.42
C GLY A 158 22.35 -20.18 -14.65
N ASN A 159 22.73 -19.16 -13.86
CA ASN A 159 23.98 -18.43 -14.10
C ASN A 159 25.19 -18.87 -13.26
N GLU A 160 25.08 -19.90 -12.42
CA GLU A 160 26.26 -20.50 -11.77
C GLU A 160 27.10 -21.36 -12.71
N THR A 161 26.53 -21.89 -13.80
CA THR A 161 27.24 -22.79 -14.72
C THR A 161 28.12 -22.06 -15.75
N LYS A 162 27.87 -20.77 -16.04
CA LYS A 162 28.64 -20.02 -17.06
C LYS A 162 29.95 -19.40 -16.54
N ARG A 163 30.15 -19.29 -15.21
CA ARG A 163 31.39 -18.71 -14.65
C ARG A 163 32.54 -19.71 -14.42
N ARG A 164 32.34 -21.02 -14.67
CA ARG A 164 33.38 -22.04 -14.48
C ARG A 164 34.16 -22.45 -15.74
N ASN A 165 33.78 -21.98 -16.93
CA ASN A 165 34.42 -22.38 -18.20
C ASN A 165 35.11 -21.21 -18.93
N VAL A 166 35.93 -20.45 -18.22
CA VAL A 166 36.95 -19.61 -18.85
C VAL A 166 38.23 -19.82 -18.08
N HIS A 167 38.94 -20.92 -18.34
CA HIS A 167 40.38 -21.14 -18.11
C HIS A 167 40.74 -22.49 -18.80
N LEU A 168 41.02 -22.41 -20.10
CA LEU A 168 41.97 -23.29 -20.80
C LEU A 168 42.82 -22.40 -21.70
#